data_AF-A0A3D3BTY8-F1
#
_entry.id   AF-A0A3D3BTY8-F1
#
_cell.length_a   1.000
_cell.length_b   1.000
_cell.length_c   1.000
_cell.angle_alpha   90.00
_cell.angle_beta   90.00
_cell.angle_gamma   90.00
#
_symmetry.space_group_name_H-M   'P 1'
#
loop_
_entity.id
_entity.type
_entity.pdbx_description
1 polymer ?
#
loop_
_entity_poly.entity_id
_entity_poly.type
_entity_poly.pdbx_seq_one_letter_code
_entity_poly.pdbx_strand_id
1 'polypeptide(L)'
;MHWVGKTNTNDEGKLGMLTAAERDDMSVFLLSVPYPPAQRRPYDNVQSDRAKEGFRLFHIEGNGGGRAGVCGDCHRLPHLVSTNHPTIGMDTPTWRGAYDRFLILPQGRINLVTLQPFAELAEQGVPERELWRRTWAQREAFDPVWDMIEEHSTGYSGAFARQATLNQVSLAKPITLDIVNALEQSAREEAIILAVSGVMIDANDTQAVSMLFDGQEYKSSIASHTQEELVALTREGKFIGTFTGHHGVNTDFDHPQPALWTLSPIHEQSGPQEFPNIHSEQLSMTLSGRHVDADAHIIVNGRRVDGSINLLEEEIIRVELAERPPLGLHLLQLQTRGGLISNDFIFNVTAEAVPKRAPTLGEIVNDNGWESLLGDWVDVSTRGEFQVSLSWKIKNQLLEMSFSEQAGATIASININPSSGEIVHAGINPLGASITGTWDFAVEEGPKFDGKFISPEGVEGKLSIQMVPQENDALLFKIAQSNISMIRK
;
A
#
# COMPACT_ATOMS: atom_id res chain seq x y z
N MET A 1 7.42 -4.09 -23.50
CA MET A 1 7.18 -5.21 -24.43
C MET A 1 8.41 -6.11 -24.40
N HIS A 2 8.32 -7.30 -23.80
CA HIS A 2 9.45 -8.24 -23.66
C HIS A 2 9.49 -9.17 -24.87
N TRP A 3 10.62 -9.23 -25.58
CA TRP A 3 10.85 -10.27 -26.58
C TRP A 3 11.44 -11.47 -25.86
N VAL A 4 10.66 -12.55 -25.73
CA VAL A 4 11.13 -13.81 -25.13
C VAL A 4 12.39 -14.28 -25.89
N GLY A 5 13.49 -14.50 -25.16
CA GLY A 5 14.74 -15.02 -25.71
C GLY A 5 15.85 -14.00 -26.01
N LYS A 6 15.68 -12.71 -25.72
CA LYS A 6 16.77 -11.72 -25.75
C LYS A 6 16.90 -10.99 -24.41
N THR A 7 18.11 -10.96 -23.86
CA THR A 7 18.48 -10.11 -22.73
C THR A 7 18.50 -8.66 -23.20
N ASN A 8 17.33 -8.01 -23.22
CA ASN A 8 17.22 -6.57 -23.43
C ASN A 8 17.66 -5.90 -22.13
N THR A 9 18.96 -5.66 -22.00
CA THR A 9 19.56 -4.94 -20.88
C THR A 9 19.89 -3.52 -21.31
N ASN A 10 19.78 -2.56 -20.39
CA ASN A 10 20.23 -1.20 -20.63
C ASN A 10 21.76 -1.08 -20.49
N ASP A 11 22.26 0.13 -20.63
CA ASP A 11 23.65 0.54 -20.40
C ASP A 11 24.19 0.30 -18.98
N GLU A 12 23.35 -0.14 -18.04
CA GLU A 12 23.73 -0.57 -16.67
C GLU A 12 23.53 -2.07 -16.44
N GLY A 13 23.15 -2.84 -17.45
CA GLY A 13 22.85 -4.28 -17.29
C GLY A 13 21.48 -4.57 -16.67
N LYS A 14 20.63 -3.55 -16.42
CA LYS A 14 19.27 -3.72 -15.89
C LYS A 14 18.29 -4.10 -17.01
N LEU A 15 17.28 -4.92 -16.71
CA LEU A 15 16.25 -5.32 -17.67
C LEU A 15 15.48 -4.12 -18.24
N GLY A 16 15.35 -4.03 -19.57
CA GLY A 16 14.62 -2.98 -20.29
C GLY A 16 15.47 -2.30 -21.38
N MET A 17 14.82 -1.51 -22.24
CA MET A 17 15.49 -0.78 -23.33
C MET A 17 15.87 0.66 -22.97
N LEU A 18 15.27 1.23 -21.91
CA LEU A 18 15.60 2.58 -21.46
C LEU A 18 16.97 2.60 -20.82
N THR A 19 17.81 3.51 -21.29
CA THR A 19 19.11 3.86 -20.72
C THR A 19 18.97 4.35 -19.27
N ALA A 20 20.07 4.42 -18.52
CA ALA A 20 20.10 4.99 -17.17
C ALA A 20 19.51 6.41 -17.17
N ALA A 21 20.01 7.26 -18.07
CA ALA A 21 19.55 8.64 -18.21
C ALA A 21 18.05 8.73 -18.54
N GLU A 22 17.55 7.90 -19.47
CA GLU A 22 16.11 7.89 -19.79
C GLU A 22 15.25 7.39 -18.61
N ARG A 23 15.76 6.48 -17.77
CA ARG A 23 15.06 6.06 -16.56
C ARG A 23 15.03 7.16 -15.52
N ASP A 24 16.13 7.89 -15.34
CA ASP A 24 16.20 9.04 -14.45
C ASP A 24 15.24 10.14 -14.93
N ASP A 25 15.26 10.50 -16.21
CA ASP A 25 14.33 11.45 -16.81
C ASP A 25 12.86 11.02 -16.65
N MET A 26 12.58 9.73 -16.88
CA MET A 26 11.24 9.17 -16.68
C MET A 26 10.84 9.23 -15.20
N SER A 27 11.76 8.99 -14.27
CA SER A 27 11.49 9.12 -12.83
C SER A 27 11.14 10.56 -12.46
N VAL A 28 11.87 11.54 -13.01
CA VAL A 28 11.60 12.97 -12.82
C VAL A 28 10.22 13.32 -13.32
N PHE A 29 9.88 12.88 -14.54
CA PHE A 29 8.56 13.11 -15.12
C PHE A 29 7.45 12.48 -14.25
N LEU A 30 7.60 11.22 -13.84
CA LEU A 30 6.58 10.50 -13.07
C LEU A 30 6.34 11.12 -11.69
N LEU A 31 7.38 11.63 -11.04
CA LEU A 31 7.28 12.28 -9.74
C LEU A 31 6.80 13.74 -9.84
N SER A 32 7.04 14.41 -10.98
CA SER A 32 6.60 15.80 -11.22
C SER A 32 5.13 15.93 -11.63
N VAL A 33 4.47 14.84 -12.04
CA VAL A 33 3.08 14.86 -12.50
C VAL A 33 2.18 14.32 -11.39
N PRO A 34 1.60 15.19 -10.54
CA PRO A 34 0.75 14.72 -9.46
C PRO A 34 -0.57 14.16 -9.99
N TYR A 35 -1.15 13.23 -9.23
CA TYR A 35 -2.51 12.77 -9.48
C TYR A 35 -3.51 13.91 -9.25
N PRO A 36 -4.65 14.00 -9.98
CA PRO A 36 -5.67 15.00 -9.65
C PRO A 36 -6.21 14.82 -8.22
N PRO A 37 -6.68 15.90 -7.56
CA PRO A 37 -7.35 15.80 -6.27
C PRO A 37 -8.55 14.84 -6.29
N ALA A 38 -8.84 14.22 -5.16
CA ALA A 38 -9.99 13.34 -4.99
C ALA A 38 -11.30 14.10 -5.27
N GLN A 39 -12.16 13.53 -6.12
CA GLN A 39 -13.33 14.22 -6.67
C GLN A 39 -14.31 14.68 -5.58
N ARG A 40 -14.53 13.84 -4.55
CA ARG A 40 -15.53 14.09 -3.50
C ARG A 40 -14.99 14.11 -2.09
N ARG A 41 -13.66 14.17 -1.92
CA ARG A 41 -13.09 14.35 -0.58
C ARG A 41 -13.70 15.60 0.08
N PRO A 42 -14.29 15.47 1.28
CA PRO A 42 -14.96 16.57 1.95
C PRO A 42 -14.05 17.79 2.14
N TYR A 43 -14.63 18.99 2.04
CA TYR A 43 -13.87 20.26 2.04
C TYR A 43 -13.16 20.53 3.37
N ASP A 44 -13.55 19.85 4.43
CA ASP A 44 -12.94 19.91 5.75
C ASP A 44 -11.89 18.82 5.98
N ASN A 45 -11.56 18.07 4.93
CA ASN A 45 -10.59 16.97 4.86
C ASN A 45 -10.97 15.70 5.64
N VAL A 46 -12.13 15.65 6.30
CA VAL A 46 -12.55 14.49 7.10
C VAL A 46 -13.36 13.53 6.23
N GLN A 47 -12.89 12.29 6.09
CA GLN A 47 -13.58 11.27 5.30
C GLN A 47 -14.93 10.91 5.92
N SER A 48 -15.92 10.65 5.07
CA SER A 48 -17.23 10.20 5.50
C SER A 48 -17.17 8.81 6.14
N ASP A 49 -18.14 8.50 7.00
CA ASP A 49 -18.25 7.15 7.59
C ASP A 49 -18.49 6.09 6.50
N ARG A 50 -19.15 6.47 5.40
CA ARG A 50 -19.30 5.60 4.22
C ARG A 50 -17.96 5.32 3.56
N ALA A 51 -17.09 6.30 3.37
CA ALA A 51 -15.77 6.07 2.82
C ALA A 51 -14.92 5.17 3.73
N LYS A 52 -14.96 5.37 5.06
CA LYS A 52 -14.28 4.49 6.04
C LYS A 52 -14.79 3.06 6.00
N GLU A 53 -16.11 2.89 5.89
CA GLU A 53 -16.74 1.58 5.67
C GLU A 53 -16.26 0.96 4.35
N GLY A 54 -16.10 1.76 3.29
CA GLY A 54 -15.50 1.33 2.03
C GLY A 54 -14.06 0.85 2.18
N PHE A 55 -13.21 1.54 2.96
CA PHE A 55 -11.86 1.08 3.27
C PHE A 55 -11.88 -0.29 3.96
N ARG A 56 -12.74 -0.45 4.98
CA ARG A 56 -12.92 -1.71 5.72
C ARG A 56 -13.33 -2.85 4.79
N LEU A 57 -14.35 -2.62 3.95
CA LEU A 57 -14.86 -3.61 3.02
C LEU A 57 -13.84 -3.94 1.91
N PHE A 58 -13.17 -2.95 1.35
CA PHE A 58 -12.22 -3.18 0.26
C PHE A 58 -10.97 -3.91 0.75
N HIS A 59 -10.40 -3.50 1.89
CA HIS A 59 -9.08 -3.95 2.33
C HIS A 59 -9.10 -5.08 3.38
N ILE A 60 -10.22 -5.30 4.08
CA ILE A 60 -10.26 -6.21 5.24
C ILE A 60 -11.32 -7.31 5.08
N GLU A 61 -12.59 -6.96 4.93
CA GLU A 61 -13.68 -7.94 5.04
C GLU A 61 -14.21 -8.47 3.71
N GLY A 62 -14.11 -7.69 2.63
CA GLY A 62 -14.57 -8.09 1.32
C GLY A 62 -16.09 -8.14 1.16
N ASN A 63 -16.53 -8.62 -0.01
CA ASN A 63 -17.94 -8.61 -0.41
C ASN A 63 -18.75 -9.87 -0.03
N GLY A 64 -18.34 -10.60 1.02
CA GLY A 64 -19.01 -11.81 1.51
C GLY A 64 -18.61 -13.13 0.83
N GLY A 65 -17.60 -13.12 -0.05
CA GLY A 65 -17.06 -14.32 -0.72
C GLY A 65 -15.87 -14.98 0.00
N GLY A 66 -15.70 -14.72 1.30
CA GLY A 66 -14.43 -14.99 2.00
C GLY A 66 -13.30 -14.10 1.47
N ARG A 67 -12.05 -14.55 1.62
CA ARG A 67 -10.88 -13.74 1.25
C ARG A 67 -10.81 -13.35 -0.23
N ALA A 68 -11.38 -14.19 -1.11
CA ALA A 68 -11.50 -13.87 -2.54
C ALA A 68 -12.35 -12.62 -2.81
N GLY A 69 -13.19 -12.20 -1.85
CA GLY A 69 -13.97 -10.97 -1.92
C GLY A 69 -13.23 -9.72 -1.44
N VAL A 70 -12.01 -9.83 -0.92
CA VAL A 70 -11.20 -8.71 -0.40
C VAL A 70 -10.37 -8.12 -1.54
N CYS A 71 -10.86 -7.04 -2.14
CA CYS A 71 -10.22 -6.41 -3.29
C CYS A 71 -8.81 -5.89 -2.98
N GLY A 72 -8.56 -5.44 -1.76
CA GLY A 72 -7.28 -4.87 -1.31
C GLY A 72 -6.14 -5.89 -1.25
N ASP A 73 -6.42 -7.20 -1.19
CA ASP A 73 -5.36 -8.22 -1.29
C ASP A 73 -4.72 -8.15 -2.70
N CYS A 74 -5.53 -7.88 -3.73
CA CYS A 74 -5.10 -7.65 -5.10
C CYS A 74 -4.68 -6.20 -5.39
N HIS A 75 -5.39 -5.22 -4.83
CA HIS A 75 -5.26 -3.80 -5.13
C HIS A 75 -4.63 -3.08 -3.94
N ARG A 76 -3.32 -3.28 -3.79
CA ARG A 76 -2.57 -2.94 -2.58
C ARG A 76 -2.24 -1.45 -2.50
N LEU A 77 -2.17 -0.92 -1.28
CA LEU A 77 -1.64 0.42 -1.03
C LEU A 77 -0.18 0.52 -1.51
N PRO A 78 0.32 1.70 -1.90
CA PRO A 78 -0.33 3.02 -1.80
C PRO A 78 -1.13 3.43 -3.04
N HIS A 79 -0.94 2.76 -4.17
CA HIS A 79 -1.57 3.12 -5.45
C HIS A 79 -2.73 2.20 -5.85
N LEU A 80 -3.18 1.31 -4.97
CA LEU A 80 -4.25 0.32 -5.24
C LEU A 80 -3.95 -0.59 -6.44
N VAL A 81 -2.68 -0.98 -6.59
CA VAL A 81 -2.11 -1.69 -7.75
C VAL A 81 -1.11 -2.74 -7.26
N SER A 82 -0.83 -3.74 -8.07
CA SER A 82 0.26 -4.69 -7.85
C SER A 82 0.63 -5.38 -9.16
N THR A 83 1.80 -5.98 -9.20
CA THR A 83 2.27 -6.73 -10.38
C THR A 83 2.22 -8.24 -10.16
N ASN A 84 2.12 -8.99 -11.26
CA ASN A 84 2.29 -10.44 -11.31
C ASN A 84 1.42 -11.24 -10.31
N HIS A 85 0.10 -11.02 -10.33
CA HIS A 85 -0.79 -11.77 -9.43
C HIS A 85 -0.68 -13.29 -9.68
N PRO A 86 -0.31 -14.10 -8.66
CA PRO A 86 0.18 -15.46 -8.87
C PRO A 86 -0.87 -16.41 -9.46
N THR A 87 -2.17 -16.17 -9.22
CA THR A 87 -3.23 -17.05 -9.72
C THR A 87 -3.73 -16.69 -11.12
N ILE A 88 -3.59 -15.43 -11.54
CA ILE A 88 -4.13 -14.96 -12.83
C ILE A 88 -3.03 -14.53 -13.80
N GLY A 89 -1.77 -14.42 -13.34
CA GLY A 89 -0.59 -14.06 -14.13
C GLY A 89 -0.66 -12.64 -14.69
N MET A 90 -1.42 -11.75 -14.04
CA MET A 90 -1.70 -10.40 -14.54
C MET A 90 -1.39 -9.35 -13.48
N ASP A 91 -0.99 -8.17 -13.94
CA ASP A 91 -0.97 -6.98 -13.11
C ASP A 91 -2.39 -6.57 -12.75
N THR A 92 -2.59 -6.18 -11.50
CA THR A 92 -3.89 -5.67 -11.04
C THR A 92 -3.92 -4.16 -11.33
N PRO A 93 -4.91 -3.64 -12.07
CA PRO A 93 -4.95 -2.22 -12.40
C PRO A 93 -5.18 -1.37 -11.15
N THR A 94 -4.65 -0.16 -11.14
CA THR A 94 -4.90 0.79 -10.04
C THR A 94 -6.39 1.15 -9.94
N TRP A 95 -6.95 1.08 -8.73
CA TRP A 95 -8.25 1.69 -8.39
C TRP A 95 -8.15 3.16 -8.01
N ARG A 96 -6.95 3.69 -7.79
CA ARG A 96 -6.74 5.13 -7.65
C ARG A 96 -7.19 5.80 -8.95
N GLY A 97 -8.17 6.70 -8.83
CA GLY A 97 -8.88 7.38 -9.93
C GLY A 97 -9.72 6.48 -10.83
N ALA A 98 -10.36 5.46 -10.27
CA ALA A 98 -11.41 4.71 -10.95
C ALA A 98 -12.62 5.58 -11.39
N TYR A 99 -12.79 6.77 -10.80
CA TYR A 99 -13.78 7.80 -11.15
C TYR A 99 -13.43 8.65 -12.41
N ASP A 100 -12.38 8.28 -13.14
CA ASP A 100 -12.00 8.98 -14.39
C ASP A 100 -11.62 7.95 -15.46
N ARG A 101 -12.24 6.78 -15.41
CA ARG A 101 -11.87 5.63 -16.23
C ARG A 101 -13.09 4.80 -16.62
N PHE A 102 -13.09 4.38 -17.87
CA PHE A 102 -13.90 3.25 -18.30
C PHE A 102 -13.39 1.98 -17.61
N LEU A 103 -14.31 1.10 -17.21
CA LEU A 103 -13.97 -0.20 -16.64
C LEU A 103 -13.27 -1.06 -17.70
N ILE A 104 -11.94 -1.00 -17.68
CA ILE A 104 -11.07 -1.88 -18.43
C ILE A 104 -10.59 -2.95 -17.45
N LEU A 105 -11.27 -4.10 -17.41
CA LEU A 105 -10.66 -5.28 -16.79
C LEU A 105 -9.39 -5.65 -17.58
N PRO A 106 -8.42 -6.34 -16.94
CA PRO A 106 -7.16 -6.72 -17.57
C PRO A 106 -7.34 -7.23 -19.01
N GLN A 107 -6.47 -6.76 -19.92
CA GLN A 107 -6.45 -7.13 -21.35
C GLN A 107 -7.70 -6.71 -22.16
N GLY A 108 -8.50 -5.76 -21.67
CA GLY A 108 -9.69 -5.32 -22.39
C GLY A 108 -10.79 -6.39 -22.45
N ARG A 109 -10.84 -7.31 -21.47
CA ARG A 109 -11.85 -8.39 -21.39
C ARG A 109 -13.30 -7.91 -21.41
N ILE A 110 -13.53 -6.63 -21.12
CA ILE A 110 -14.83 -5.95 -21.19
C ILE A 110 -14.77 -4.65 -22.00
N ASN A 111 -13.79 -4.51 -22.91
CA ASN A 111 -13.92 -3.59 -24.06
C ASN A 111 -15.01 -4.04 -25.05
N LEU A 112 -15.93 -4.90 -24.61
CA LEU A 112 -17.08 -5.41 -25.32
C LEU A 112 -18.26 -4.45 -25.14
N VAL A 113 -18.02 -3.15 -25.40
CA VAL A 113 -19.04 -2.08 -25.31
C VAL A 113 -20.25 -2.34 -26.21
N THR A 114 -20.14 -3.28 -27.15
CA THR A 114 -21.21 -3.69 -28.06
C THR A 114 -22.04 -4.88 -27.57
N LEU A 115 -21.67 -5.54 -26.47
CA LEU A 115 -22.49 -6.61 -25.89
C LEU A 115 -23.64 -6.00 -25.08
N GLN A 116 -24.82 -6.61 -25.22
CA GLN A 116 -26.11 -6.09 -24.74
C GLN A 116 -26.09 -5.42 -23.35
N PRO A 117 -25.51 -6.00 -22.26
CA PRO A 117 -25.53 -5.32 -20.96
C PRO A 117 -24.58 -4.12 -20.85
N PHE A 118 -23.55 -4.02 -21.68
CA PHE A 118 -22.61 -2.87 -21.72
C PHE A 118 -23.03 -1.81 -22.74
N ALA A 119 -23.70 -2.22 -23.83
CA ALA A 119 -24.27 -1.30 -24.82
C ALA A 119 -25.31 -0.37 -24.18
N GLU A 120 -26.24 -0.92 -23.38
CA GLU A 120 -27.23 -0.13 -22.63
C GLU A 120 -26.58 0.89 -21.68
N LEU A 121 -25.45 0.53 -21.06
CA LEU A 121 -24.70 1.41 -20.17
C LEU A 121 -23.94 2.48 -20.95
N ALA A 122 -23.42 2.14 -22.13
CA ALA A 122 -22.77 3.07 -23.05
C ALA A 122 -23.76 4.10 -23.62
N GLU A 123 -24.98 3.69 -23.96
CA GLU A 123 -26.06 4.58 -24.39
C GLU A 123 -26.45 5.61 -23.31
N GLN A 124 -26.24 5.30 -22.03
CA GLN A 124 -26.46 6.21 -20.90
C GLN A 124 -25.28 7.15 -20.63
N GLY A 125 -24.20 7.07 -21.42
CA GLY A 125 -22.98 7.84 -21.18
C GLY A 125 -22.04 7.24 -20.12
N VAL A 126 -22.21 5.95 -19.79
CA VAL A 126 -21.39 5.20 -18.83
C VAL A 126 -21.33 5.86 -17.45
N PRO A 127 -22.45 5.87 -16.69
CA PRO A 127 -22.43 6.29 -15.29
C PRO A 127 -21.45 5.41 -14.49
N GLU A 128 -20.31 5.99 -14.10
CA GLU A 128 -19.17 5.25 -13.53
C GLU A 128 -19.56 4.44 -12.29
N ARG A 129 -20.31 5.05 -11.36
CA ARG A 129 -20.78 4.35 -10.17
C ARG A 129 -21.54 3.07 -10.54
N GLU A 130 -22.47 3.14 -11.50
CA GLU A 130 -23.26 1.99 -11.94
C GLU A 130 -22.41 0.96 -12.70
N LEU A 131 -21.40 1.42 -13.45
CA LEU A 131 -20.42 0.54 -14.08
C LEU A 131 -19.64 -0.26 -13.03
N TRP A 132 -19.07 0.42 -12.04
CA TRP A 132 -18.24 -0.19 -11.01
C TRP A 132 -19.05 -1.08 -10.07
N ARG A 133 -20.32 -0.74 -9.77
CA ARG A 133 -21.23 -1.60 -9.00
C ARG A 133 -21.40 -3.00 -9.57
N ARG A 134 -21.23 -3.18 -10.89
CA ARG A 134 -21.28 -4.50 -11.52
C ARG A 134 -20.10 -5.40 -11.11
N THR A 135 -18.96 -4.83 -10.69
CA THR A 135 -17.79 -5.62 -10.26
C THR A 135 -18.01 -6.35 -8.93
N TRP A 136 -18.91 -5.86 -8.08
CA TRP A 136 -19.38 -6.54 -6.87
C TRP A 136 -20.83 -7.03 -6.99
N ALA A 137 -21.27 -7.33 -8.22
CA ALA A 137 -22.59 -7.88 -8.53
C ALA A 137 -23.76 -7.07 -7.94
N GLN A 138 -23.63 -5.73 -7.92
CA GLN A 138 -24.64 -4.78 -7.43
C GLN A 138 -25.07 -5.02 -5.98
N ARG A 139 -24.22 -5.65 -5.17
CA ARG A 139 -24.46 -5.83 -3.73
C ARG A 139 -24.35 -4.48 -3.03
N GLU A 140 -25.49 -3.92 -2.60
CA GLU A 140 -25.56 -2.61 -1.95
C GLU A 140 -24.69 -2.51 -0.69
N ALA A 141 -24.50 -3.62 0.04
CA ALA A 141 -23.62 -3.67 1.20
C ALA A 141 -22.15 -3.34 0.86
N PHE A 142 -21.74 -3.46 -0.41
CA PHE A 142 -20.39 -3.13 -0.88
C PHE A 142 -20.32 -1.78 -1.59
N ASP A 143 -21.45 -1.06 -1.76
CA ASP A 143 -21.47 0.28 -2.33
C ASP A 143 -20.59 1.32 -1.59
N PRO A 144 -20.34 1.23 -0.26
CA PRO A 144 -19.40 2.13 0.41
C PRO A 144 -17.98 2.15 -0.20
N VAL A 145 -17.57 1.10 -0.93
CA VAL A 145 -16.30 1.08 -1.67
C VAL A 145 -16.22 2.19 -2.72
N TRP A 146 -17.35 2.58 -3.32
CA TRP A 146 -17.37 3.71 -4.25
C TRP A 146 -17.08 5.04 -3.54
N ASP A 147 -17.63 5.23 -2.34
CA ASP A 147 -17.36 6.41 -1.51
C ASP A 147 -15.87 6.46 -1.10
N MET A 148 -15.26 5.30 -0.78
CA MET A 148 -13.81 5.19 -0.59
C MET A 148 -13.03 5.69 -1.82
N ILE A 149 -13.39 5.26 -3.02
CA ILE A 149 -12.70 5.64 -4.27
C ILE A 149 -12.79 7.15 -4.52
N GLU A 150 -13.96 7.76 -4.29
CA GLU A 150 -14.19 9.18 -4.54
C GLU A 150 -13.52 10.11 -3.49
N GLU A 151 -13.27 9.60 -2.27
CA GLU A 151 -12.71 10.37 -1.15
C GLU A 151 -11.24 10.02 -0.80
N HIS A 152 -10.71 8.90 -1.28
CA HIS A 152 -9.33 8.46 -1.02
C HIS A 152 -8.32 9.52 -1.46
N SER A 153 -7.43 9.90 -0.55
CA SER A 153 -6.35 10.84 -0.76
C SER A 153 -5.49 10.49 -1.97
N THR A 154 -5.33 11.49 -2.83
CA THR A 154 -4.48 11.43 -4.02
C THR A 154 -3.29 12.40 -3.94
N GLY A 155 -2.99 12.96 -2.76
CA GLY A 155 -1.90 13.94 -2.62
C GLY A 155 -2.30 15.22 -1.90
N TYR A 156 -3.60 15.46 -1.70
CA TYR A 156 -4.12 16.78 -1.35
C TYR A 156 -5.08 16.71 -0.18
N SER A 157 -5.08 17.76 0.63
CA SER A 157 -6.17 18.03 1.58
C SER A 157 -7.48 18.22 0.83
N GLY A 158 -8.59 17.78 1.41
CA GLY A 158 -9.93 18.05 0.87
C GLY A 158 -10.27 19.55 0.76
N ALA A 159 -9.54 20.38 1.51
CA ALA A 159 -9.61 21.85 1.48
C ALA A 159 -8.91 22.48 0.26
N PHE A 160 -8.07 21.73 -0.45
CA PHE A 160 -7.38 22.23 -1.64
C PHE A 160 -8.36 22.64 -2.74
N ALA A 161 -8.10 23.78 -3.37
CA ALA A 161 -8.92 24.41 -4.40
C ALA A 161 -10.37 24.70 -3.98
N ARG A 162 -10.73 24.56 -2.70
CA ARG A 162 -12.02 24.99 -2.17
C ARG A 162 -12.04 26.49 -2.02
N GLN A 163 -13.18 27.08 -2.35
CA GLN A 163 -13.36 28.52 -2.36
C GLN A 163 -14.67 28.93 -1.70
N ALA A 164 -14.63 30.04 -0.97
CA ALA A 164 -15.82 30.73 -0.48
C ALA A 164 -15.66 32.23 -0.72
N THR A 165 -16.67 32.86 -1.31
CA THR A 165 -16.70 34.33 -1.45
C THR A 165 -17.58 34.90 -0.36
N LEU A 166 -17.05 35.82 0.44
CA LEU A 166 -17.83 36.68 1.33
C LEU A 166 -18.34 37.90 0.55
N ASN A 167 -19.67 38.02 0.49
CA ASN A 167 -20.41 39.21 0.12
C ASN A 167 -21.75 39.17 0.89
N GLN A 168 -22.55 40.25 0.84
CA GLN A 168 -23.80 40.31 1.60
C GLN A 168 -24.78 39.17 1.29
N VAL A 169 -24.78 38.65 0.05
CA VAL A 169 -25.69 37.56 -0.38
C VAL A 169 -25.19 36.20 0.10
N SER A 170 -23.90 35.91 -0.05
CA SER A 170 -23.32 34.64 0.38
C SER A 170 -23.26 34.51 1.89
N LEU A 171 -23.03 35.60 2.61
CA LEU A 171 -23.00 35.60 4.08
C LEU A 171 -24.34 35.20 4.71
N ALA A 172 -25.46 35.35 3.98
CA ALA A 172 -26.77 34.87 4.41
C ALA A 172 -26.93 33.34 4.31
N LYS A 173 -25.97 32.63 3.68
CA LYS A 173 -25.98 31.17 3.50
C LYS A 173 -25.08 30.53 4.56
N PRO A 174 -25.59 29.60 5.40
CA PRO A 174 -24.78 28.95 6.45
C PRO A 174 -23.49 28.31 5.92
N ILE A 175 -23.59 27.61 4.79
CA ILE A 175 -22.47 26.91 4.14
C ILE A 175 -21.26 27.82 3.83
N THR A 176 -21.47 29.13 3.65
CA THR A 176 -20.38 30.05 3.33
C THR A 176 -19.41 30.17 4.51
N LEU A 177 -19.91 30.34 5.74
CA LEU A 177 -19.04 30.38 6.92
C LEU A 177 -18.52 28.98 7.27
N ASP A 178 -19.29 27.93 7.02
CA ASP A 178 -18.81 26.56 7.23
C ASP A 178 -17.55 26.26 6.38
N ILE A 179 -17.53 26.65 5.10
CA ILE A 179 -16.37 26.49 4.24
C ILE A 179 -15.20 27.38 4.71
N VAL A 180 -15.44 28.64 5.06
CA VAL A 180 -14.36 29.53 5.56
C VAL A 180 -13.74 28.96 6.84
N ASN A 181 -14.56 28.47 7.77
CA ASN A 181 -14.09 27.83 9.00
C ASN A 181 -13.27 26.56 8.72
N ALA A 182 -13.70 25.73 7.78
CA ALA A 182 -12.97 24.53 7.38
C ALA A 182 -11.63 24.85 6.69
N LEU A 183 -11.60 25.90 5.87
CA LEU A 183 -10.39 26.42 5.25
C LEU A 183 -9.40 26.94 6.30
N GLU A 184 -9.86 27.75 7.26
CA GLU A 184 -9.01 28.22 8.35
C GLU A 184 -8.47 27.08 9.19
N GLN A 185 -9.31 26.11 9.56
CA GLN A 185 -8.88 24.94 10.33
C GLN A 185 -7.77 24.19 9.58
N SER A 186 -7.97 23.93 8.29
CA SER A 186 -6.98 23.24 7.46
C SER A 186 -5.67 24.05 7.31
N ALA A 187 -5.77 25.38 7.29
CA ALA A 187 -4.59 26.26 7.24
C ALA A 187 -3.84 26.30 8.59
N ARG A 188 -4.54 26.29 9.73
CA ARG A 188 -3.91 26.15 11.07
C ARG A 188 -3.19 24.81 11.21
N GLU A 189 -3.74 23.78 10.59
CA GLU A 189 -3.13 22.45 10.52
C GLU A 189 -1.98 22.37 9.49
N GLU A 190 -1.70 23.46 8.75
CA GLU A 190 -0.71 23.55 7.67
C GLU A 190 -0.97 22.59 6.48
N ALA A 191 -2.22 22.13 6.32
CA ALA A 191 -2.64 21.27 5.23
C ALA A 191 -2.79 22.03 3.89
N ILE A 192 -3.00 23.35 3.96
CA ILE A 192 -3.14 24.27 2.82
C ILE A 192 -2.54 25.64 3.16
N ILE A 193 -2.26 26.44 2.13
CA ILE A 193 -2.08 27.89 2.27
C ILE A 193 -3.43 28.56 2.02
N LEU A 194 -3.98 29.27 2.99
CA LEU A 194 -5.24 30.00 2.82
C LEU A 194 -4.96 31.44 2.41
N ALA A 195 -5.39 31.79 1.19
CA ALA A 195 -5.27 33.13 0.63
C ALA A 195 -6.64 33.75 0.40
N VAL A 196 -6.70 35.08 0.51
CA VAL A 196 -7.89 35.87 0.21
C VAL A 196 -7.54 36.88 -0.87
N SER A 197 -8.35 36.92 -1.93
CA SER A 197 -8.32 37.97 -2.95
C SER A 197 -9.66 38.70 -2.93
N GLY A 198 -9.64 40.02 -2.80
CA GLY A 198 -10.87 40.79 -2.65
C GLY A 198 -10.72 42.28 -2.92
N VAL A 199 -11.75 43.02 -2.52
CA VAL A 199 -11.80 44.48 -2.57
C VAL A 199 -12.37 45.03 -1.27
N MET A 200 -11.70 46.05 -0.75
CA MET A 200 -12.23 46.95 0.27
C MET A 200 -12.98 48.08 -0.42
N ILE A 201 -14.15 48.45 0.09
CA ILE A 201 -15.05 49.43 -0.51
C ILE A 201 -15.28 50.54 0.51
N ASP A 202 -14.95 51.77 0.12
CA ASP A 202 -15.22 52.98 0.93
C ASP A 202 -15.88 54.04 0.05
N ALA A 203 -17.18 54.29 0.28
CA ALA A 203 -18.04 55.27 -0.40
C ALA A 203 -17.89 55.40 -1.93
N ASN A 204 -16.80 56.00 -2.41
CA ASN A 204 -16.50 56.25 -3.81
C ASN A 204 -15.19 55.59 -4.32
N ASP A 205 -14.45 54.88 -3.46
CA ASP A 205 -13.19 54.23 -3.79
C ASP A 205 -13.24 52.73 -3.51
N THR A 206 -12.47 51.97 -4.30
CA THR A 206 -12.33 50.53 -4.17
C THR A 206 -10.86 50.16 -4.22
N GLN A 207 -10.37 49.48 -3.18
CA GLN A 207 -8.99 49.05 -3.09
C GLN A 207 -8.91 47.52 -3.18
N ALA A 208 -8.20 47.01 -4.17
CA ALA A 208 -7.90 45.58 -4.23
C ALA A 208 -7.03 45.17 -3.04
N VAL A 209 -7.36 44.03 -2.43
CA VAL A 209 -6.65 43.47 -1.28
C VAL A 209 -6.29 42.01 -1.55
N SER A 210 -5.08 41.64 -1.15
CA SER A 210 -4.62 40.26 -1.09
C SER A 210 -4.08 40.00 0.31
N MET A 211 -4.57 38.93 0.94
CA MET A 211 -4.20 38.53 2.30
C MET A 211 -3.85 37.05 2.36
N LEU A 212 -2.93 36.70 3.28
CA LEU A 212 -2.64 35.33 3.66
C LEU A 212 -3.06 35.12 5.11
N PHE A 213 -3.68 33.98 5.39
CA PHE A 213 -4.01 33.59 6.76
C PHE A 213 -2.76 33.02 7.44
N ASP A 214 -2.41 33.54 8.61
CA ASP A 214 -1.22 33.13 9.36
C ASP A 214 -1.50 32.12 10.48
N GLY A 215 -2.74 31.64 10.57
CA GLY A 215 -3.23 30.78 11.64
C GLY A 215 -4.16 31.49 12.62
N GLN A 216 -4.16 32.83 12.63
CA GLN A 216 -5.03 33.65 13.49
C GLN A 216 -5.73 34.75 12.71
N GLU A 217 -5.01 35.46 11.84
CA GLU A 217 -5.49 36.62 11.13
C GLU A 217 -5.15 36.57 9.63
N TYR A 218 -5.89 37.34 8.84
CA TYR A 218 -5.64 37.58 7.42
C TYR A 218 -4.72 38.78 7.26
N LYS A 219 -3.47 38.53 6.88
CA LYS A 219 -2.42 39.56 6.77
C LYS A 219 -2.17 39.98 5.34
N SER A 220 -2.17 41.28 5.11
CA SER A 220 -1.63 41.94 3.93
C SER A 220 -0.35 42.71 4.30
N SER A 221 0.26 43.41 3.33
CA SER A 221 1.41 44.27 3.59
C SER A 221 1.11 45.51 4.45
N ILE A 222 -0.16 45.87 4.63
CA ILE A 222 -0.58 47.15 5.24
C ILE A 222 -1.62 47.00 6.36
N ALA A 223 -2.29 45.85 6.45
CA ALA A 223 -3.36 45.61 7.41
C ALA A 223 -3.47 44.12 7.77
N SER A 224 -4.02 43.85 8.95
CA SER A 224 -4.41 42.53 9.42
C SER A 224 -5.89 42.56 9.79
N HIS A 225 -6.61 41.48 9.51
CA HIS A 225 -8.03 41.35 9.85
C HIS A 225 -8.34 39.98 10.41
N THR A 226 -9.18 39.90 11.45
CA THR A 226 -9.77 38.62 11.86
C THR A 226 -10.92 38.22 10.93
N GLN A 227 -11.36 36.96 11.01
CA GLN A 227 -12.55 36.51 10.28
C GLN A 227 -13.78 37.36 10.64
N GLU A 228 -13.98 37.62 11.94
CA GLU A 228 -15.11 38.38 12.45
C GLU A 228 -15.13 39.81 11.91
N GLU A 229 -13.96 40.43 11.79
CA GLU A 229 -13.81 41.77 11.21
C GLU A 229 -14.15 41.77 9.72
N LEU A 230 -13.63 40.82 8.94
CA LEU A 230 -13.97 40.69 7.52
C LEU A 230 -15.47 40.43 7.32
N VAL A 231 -16.07 39.60 8.18
CA VAL A 231 -17.51 39.35 8.17
C VAL A 231 -18.31 40.62 8.50
N ALA A 232 -17.88 41.41 9.49
CA ALA A 232 -18.53 42.67 9.84
C ALA A 232 -18.44 43.68 8.68
N LEU A 233 -17.26 43.83 8.07
CA LEU A 233 -17.06 44.66 6.89
C LEU A 233 -17.93 44.21 5.72
N THR A 234 -18.06 42.91 5.49
CA THR A 234 -18.96 42.37 4.47
C THR A 234 -20.42 42.71 4.74
N ARG A 235 -20.89 42.63 6.00
CA ARG A 235 -22.28 43.03 6.34
C ARG A 235 -22.54 44.50 6.01
N GLU A 236 -21.57 45.36 6.26
CA GLU A 236 -21.64 46.79 5.94
C GLU A 236 -21.49 47.08 4.43
N GLY A 237 -21.20 46.08 3.60
CA GLY A 237 -20.93 46.27 2.17
C GLY A 237 -19.55 46.88 1.88
N LYS A 238 -18.65 46.87 2.87
CA LYS A 238 -17.29 47.43 2.79
C LYS A 238 -16.22 46.42 2.38
N PHE A 239 -16.58 45.14 2.27
CA PHE A 239 -15.65 44.09 1.87
C PHE A 239 -16.34 43.02 1.03
N ILE A 240 -15.69 42.66 -0.08
CA ILE A 240 -15.98 41.45 -0.85
C ILE A 240 -14.68 40.70 -1.04
N GLY A 241 -14.61 39.42 -0.67
CA GLY A 241 -13.39 38.65 -0.80
C GLY A 241 -13.62 37.16 -1.01
N THR A 242 -12.78 36.54 -1.82
CA THR A 242 -12.77 35.11 -2.08
C THR A 242 -11.60 34.46 -1.37
N PHE A 243 -11.94 33.57 -0.44
CA PHE A 243 -11.05 32.72 0.34
C PHE A 243 -10.76 31.47 -0.50
N THR A 244 -9.50 31.13 -0.70
CA THR A 244 -9.07 30.01 -1.54
C THR A 244 -8.02 29.18 -0.80
N GLY A 245 -8.23 27.88 -0.72
CA GLY A 245 -7.21 26.93 -0.24
C GLY A 245 -6.24 26.57 -1.36
N HIS A 246 -4.99 27.03 -1.25
CA HIS A 246 -3.90 26.69 -2.15
C HIS A 246 -3.07 25.52 -1.60
N HIS A 247 -2.41 24.78 -2.48
CA HIS A 247 -1.40 23.80 -2.05
C HIS A 247 -0.16 24.54 -1.54
N GLY A 248 0.66 23.84 -0.76
CA GLY A 248 1.93 24.37 -0.30
C GLY A 248 3.00 24.40 -1.39
N VAL A 249 4.18 24.95 -1.09
CA VAL A 249 5.26 25.14 -2.08
C VAL A 249 6.07 23.88 -2.36
N ASN A 250 6.08 22.89 -1.46
CA ASN A 250 6.88 21.67 -1.54
C ASN A 250 6.09 20.56 -2.25
N THR A 251 5.82 20.73 -3.55
CA THR A 251 5.01 19.81 -4.35
C THR A 251 5.66 19.47 -5.70
N ASP A 252 6.99 19.52 -5.77
CA ASP A 252 7.78 19.26 -6.97
C ASP A 252 8.45 17.88 -6.91
N PHE A 253 9.34 17.62 -7.87
CA PHE A 253 10.12 16.38 -7.94
C PHE A 253 10.97 16.13 -6.69
N ASP A 254 11.51 17.18 -6.08
CA ASP A 254 12.37 17.09 -4.89
C ASP A 254 11.55 16.84 -3.62
N HIS A 255 10.24 17.13 -3.67
CA HIS A 255 9.27 16.89 -2.60
C HIS A 255 8.08 16.04 -3.09
N PRO A 256 8.34 14.78 -3.53
CA PRO A 256 7.30 13.94 -4.09
C PRO A 256 6.28 13.52 -3.03
N GLN A 257 5.11 13.07 -3.47
CA GLN A 257 4.05 12.62 -2.56
C GLN A 257 4.55 11.49 -1.65
N PRO A 258 4.42 11.61 -0.31
CA PRO A 258 4.69 10.50 0.58
C PRO A 258 3.78 9.31 0.29
N ALA A 259 4.28 8.09 0.44
CA ALA A 259 3.53 6.88 0.12
C ALA A 259 3.64 5.86 1.27
N LEU A 260 2.51 5.32 1.71
CA LEU A 260 2.40 4.44 2.89
C LEU A 260 1.75 3.10 2.53
N TRP A 261 2.34 2.00 2.97
CA TRP A 261 1.79 0.66 2.75
C TRP A 261 2.18 -0.32 3.87
N THR A 262 1.61 -1.53 3.82
CA THR A 262 1.86 -2.58 4.81
C THR A 262 3.24 -3.18 4.64
N LEU A 263 3.80 -3.80 5.68
CA LEU A 263 5.16 -4.38 5.67
C LEU A 263 5.27 -5.52 4.64
N SER A 264 5.59 -5.14 3.41
CA SER A 264 5.67 -6.01 2.23
C SER A 264 6.33 -5.26 1.07
N PRO A 265 6.88 -5.95 0.06
CA PRO A 265 7.33 -5.29 -1.16
C PRO A 265 6.21 -4.47 -1.81
N ILE A 266 6.51 -3.22 -2.16
CA ILE A 266 5.50 -2.28 -2.71
C ILE A 266 4.89 -2.73 -4.05
N HIS A 267 5.66 -3.44 -4.88
CA HIS A 267 5.28 -3.75 -6.26
C HIS A 267 4.76 -5.18 -6.44
N GLU A 268 5.11 -6.11 -5.55
CA GLU A 268 4.74 -7.52 -5.67
C GLU A 268 3.39 -7.81 -5.03
N GLN A 269 2.73 -8.84 -5.56
CA GLN A 269 1.68 -9.52 -4.83
C GLN A 269 2.25 -10.32 -3.65
N SER A 270 1.90 -9.87 -2.44
CA SER A 270 2.31 -10.49 -1.16
C SER A 270 1.13 -11.14 -0.43
N GLY A 271 0.00 -11.34 -1.13
CA GLY A 271 -1.20 -11.92 -0.58
C GLY A 271 -1.96 -10.90 0.28
N PRO A 272 -2.28 -11.20 1.54
CA PRO A 272 -3.12 -10.33 2.32
C PRO A 272 -2.43 -9.09 2.85
N GLN A 273 -3.18 -8.03 3.11
CA GLN A 273 -2.66 -6.84 3.79
C GLN A 273 -2.87 -6.94 5.30
N GLU A 274 -1.82 -6.62 6.05
CA GLU A 274 -1.85 -6.62 7.51
C GLU A 274 -1.65 -5.22 8.04
N PHE A 275 -2.73 -4.65 8.55
CA PHE A 275 -2.74 -3.30 9.10
C PHE A 275 -2.38 -3.32 10.59
N PRO A 276 -1.62 -2.34 11.07
CA PRO A 276 -1.21 -2.28 12.45
C PRO A 276 -2.41 -2.03 13.38
N ASN A 277 -2.28 -2.55 14.59
CA ASN A 277 -3.18 -2.25 15.70
C ASN A 277 -2.38 -1.50 16.78
N ILE A 278 -2.97 -0.45 17.35
CA ILE A 278 -2.42 0.27 18.51
C ILE A 278 -3.40 0.18 19.69
N HIS A 279 -2.88 0.33 20.90
CA HIS A 279 -3.65 0.30 22.14
C HIS A 279 -3.02 1.21 23.20
N SER A 280 -3.60 1.30 24.40
CA SER A 280 -3.14 2.26 25.43
C SER A 280 -1.67 2.14 25.80
N GLU A 281 -1.11 0.92 25.81
CA GLU A 281 0.31 0.67 26.13
C GLU A 281 1.25 0.72 24.91
N GLN A 282 0.72 0.83 23.68
CA GLN A 282 1.52 0.87 22.46
C GLN A 282 0.84 1.81 21.45
N LEU A 283 1.27 3.07 21.43
CA LEU A 283 0.79 4.11 20.50
C LEU A 283 1.61 4.18 19.20
N SER A 284 2.59 3.29 19.07
CA SER A 284 3.44 3.22 17.89
C SER A 284 2.98 2.14 16.93
N MET A 285 3.06 2.43 15.64
CA MET A 285 2.89 1.50 14.54
C MET A 285 4.13 1.48 13.65
N THR A 286 4.46 0.31 13.12
CA THR A 286 5.53 0.12 12.13
C THR A 286 4.89 -0.25 10.80
N LEU A 287 5.29 0.44 9.74
CA LEU A 287 4.75 0.31 8.39
C LEU A 287 5.83 0.66 7.38
N SER A 288 5.55 0.44 6.10
CA SER A 288 6.44 0.88 5.03
C SER A 288 6.07 2.28 4.56
N GLY A 289 7.08 3.08 4.26
CA GLY A 289 6.96 4.47 3.86
C GLY A 289 8.08 4.89 2.91
N ARG A 290 7.71 5.60 1.83
CA ARG A 290 8.64 6.21 0.87
C ARG A 290 8.35 7.69 0.75
N HIS A 291 9.41 8.49 0.54
CA HIS A 291 9.31 9.95 0.44
C HIS A 291 8.69 10.57 1.70
N VAL A 292 9.04 10.04 2.86
CA VAL A 292 8.56 10.51 4.16
C VAL A 292 9.70 11.23 4.86
N ASP A 293 9.45 12.48 5.23
CA ASP A 293 10.37 13.26 6.07
C ASP A 293 10.14 12.95 7.56
N ALA A 294 11.21 12.98 8.35
CA ALA A 294 11.11 12.73 9.80
C ALA A 294 10.29 13.81 10.54
N ASP A 295 10.17 15.00 9.97
CA ASP A 295 9.40 16.12 10.52
C ASP A 295 8.02 16.31 9.86
N ALA A 296 7.59 15.36 9.03
CA ALA A 296 6.29 15.37 8.37
C ALA A 296 5.13 15.45 9.38
N HIS A 297 4.05 16.13 8.99
CA HIS A 297 2.83 16.22 9.81
C HIS A 297 2.11 14.87 9.81
N ILE A 298 1.70 14.43 11.00
CA ILE A 298 0.88 13.23 11.17
C ILE A 298 -0.58 13.65 11.12
N ILE A 299 -1.36 13.00 10.26
CA ILE A 299 -2.79 13.28 10.07
C ILE A 299 -3.56 11.99 10.35
N VAL A 300 -4.57 12.06 11.21
CA VAL A 300 -5.48 10.95 11.51
C VAL A 300 -6.91 11.39 11.19
N ASN A 301 -7.58 10.62 10.33
CA ASN A 301 -8.96 10.91 9.87
C ASN A 301 -9.12 12.35 9.34
N GLY A 302 -8.12 12.83 8.60
CA GLY A 302 -8.14 14.16 8.00
C GLY A 302 -7.72 15.32 8.90
N ARG A 303 -7.38 15.07 10.17
CA ARG A 303 -6.94 16.09 11.13
C ARG A 303 -5.49 15.89 11.54
N ARG A 304 -4.72 16.97 11.59
CA ARG A 304 -3.35 16.94 12.15
C ARG A 304 -3.40 16.55 13.63
N VAL A 305 -2.49 15.67 14.04
CA VAL A 305 -2.30 15.22 15.42
C VAL A 305 -0.83 15.28 15.80
N ASP A 306 -0.56 15.34 17.09
CA ASP A 306 0.81 15.32 17.62
C ASP A 306 1.38 13.89 17.65
N GLY A 307 2.68 13.78 17.41
CA GLY A 307 3.41 12.52 17.41
C GLY A 307 4.82 12.65 16.86
N SER A 308 5.44 11.53 16.53
CA SER A 308 6.79 11.48 15.96
C SER A 308 6.92 10.39 14.89
N ILE A 309 7.86 10.60 13.97
CA ILE A 309 8.20 9.67 12.88
C ILE A 309 9.68 9.34 13.02
N ASN A 310 9.99 8.05 13.05
CA ASN A 310 11.36 7.54 12.97
C ASN A 310 11.53 6.79 11.65
N LEU A 311 12.48 7.24 10.83
CA LEU A 311 12.86 6.57 9.60
C LEU A 311 13.80 5.41 9.94
N LEU A 312 13.46 4.21 9.49
CA LEU A 312 14.27 3.00 9.64
C LEU A 312 14.85 2.61 8.27
N GLU A 313 15.55 1.48 8.20
CA GLU A 313 16.11 0.97 6.94
C GLU A 313 15.01 0.39 6.02
N GLU A 314 15.36 0.16 4.75
CA GLU A 314 14.50 -0.55 3.77
C GLU A 314 13.08 0.02 3.59
N GLU A 315 12.95 1.35 3.61
CA GLU A 315 11.64 2.02 3.47
C GLU A 315 10.66 1.65 4.60
N ILE A 316 11.17 1.29 5.77
CA ILE A 316 10.36 1.07 6.97
C ILE A 316 10.36 2.35 7.80
N ILE A 317 9.21 2.70 8.36
CA ILE A 317 9.05 3.81 9.29
C ILE A 317 8.30 3.37 10.54
N ARG A 318 8.57 4.05 11.66
CA ARG A 318 7.80 3.94 12.90
C ARG A 318 7.11 5.26 13.18
N VAL A 319 5.78 5.25 13.23
CA VAL A 319 4.96 6.40 13.59
C VAL A 319 4.43 6.19 15.00
N GLU A 320 4.62 7.17 15.88
CA GLU A 320 4.17 7.14 17.27
C GLU A 320 3.26 8.33 17.55
N LEU A 321 2.01 8.05 17.93
CA LEU A 321 1.04 9.09 18.26
C LEU A 321 1.23 9.55 19.71
N ALA A 322 1.09 10.85 19.96
CA ALA A 322 1.14 11.39 21.32
C ALA A 322 -0.08 10.95 22.16
N GLU A 323 -1.23 10.84 21.52
CA GLU A 323 -2.48 10.42 22.15
C GLU A 323 -3.14 9.28 21.37
N ARG A 324 -3.84 8.40 22.10
CA ARG A 324 -4.61 7.32 21.50
C ARG A 324 -5.90 7.86 20.89
N PRO A 325 -6.19 7.61 19.60
CA PRO A 325 -7.51 7.89 19.04
C PRO A 325 -8.62 7.04 19.70
N PRO A 326 -9.91 7.32 19.42
CA PRO A 326 -11.02 6.45 19.80
C PRO A 326 -10.84 4.99 19.32
N LEU A 327 -11.61 4.05 19.85
CA LEU A 327 -11.58 2.67 19.38
C LEU A 327 -12.14 2.56 17.96
N GLY A 328 -11.56 1.67 17.14
CA GLY A 328 -12.05 1.36 15.80
C GLY A 328 -11.01 1.56 14.70
N LEU A 329 -11.50 1.68 13.46
CA LEU A 329 -10.68 1.89 12.27
C LEU A 329 -10.36 3.37 12.08
N HIS A 330 -9.09 3.66 11.79
CA HIS A 330 -8.60 5.00 11.52
C HIS A 330 -7.76 5.03 10.24
N LEU A 331 -7.71 6.21 9.62
CA LEU A 331 -6.90 6.47 8.43
C LEU A 331 -5.75 7.40 8.81
N LEU A 332 -4.53 6.90 8.68
CA LEU A 332 -3.28 7.64 8.83
C LEU A 332 -2.89 8.24 7.48
N GLN A 333 -2.42 9.48 7.52
CA GLN A 333 -1.69 10.10 6.41
C GLN A 333 -0.47 10.83 6.97
N LEU A 334 0.59 10.92 6.16
CA LEU A 334 1.76 11.75 6.45
C LEU A 334 1.85 12.85 5.40
N GLN A 335 2.17 14.07 5.83
CA GLN A 335 2.29 15.24 4.96
C GLN A 335 3.69 15.83 5.06
N THR A 336 4.38 15.96 3.93
CA THR A 336 5.58 16.79 3.82
C THR A 336 5.22 18.23 4.18
N ARG A 337 6.01 18.88 5.04
CA ARG A 337 5.70 20.24 5.51
C ARG A 337 5.52 21.20 4.33
N GLY A 338 4.37 21.89 4.29
CA GLY A 338 4.02 22.76 3.18
C GLY A 338 3.98 22.03 1.83
N GLY A 339 3.67 20.73 1.81
CA GLY A 339 3.71 19.87 0.64
C GLY A 339 2.55 18.89 0.56
N LEU A 340 2.76 17.82 -0.22
CA LEU A 340 1.75 16.80 -0.53
C LEU A 340 1.48 15.85 0.67
N ILE A 341 0.30 15.24 0.65
CA ILE A 341 -0.20 14.30 1.67
C ILE A 341 -0.22 12.87 1.11
N SER A 342 0.12 11.87 1.92
CA SER A 342 0.08 10.46 1.51
C SER A 342 -1.33 9.94 1.19
N ASN A 343 -1.37 8.70 0.66
CA ASN A 343 -2.59 7.87 0.65
C ASN A 343 -3.14 7.69 2.07
N ASP A 344 -4.41 7.30 2.15
CA ASP A 344 -5.06 6.94 3.41
C ASP A 344 -4.62 5.51 3.81
N PHE A 345 -3.77 5.41 4.84
CA PHE A 345 -3.27 4.14 5.36
C PHE A 345 -4.11 3.68 6.55
N ILE A 346 -4.54 2.42 6.55
CA ILE A 346 -5.42 1.90 7.61
C ILE A 346 -4.60 1.50 8.83
N PHE A 347 -5.09 1.88 10.01
CA PHE A 347 -4.71 1.25 11.28
C PHE A 347 -5.93 1.11 12.18
N ASN A 348 -5.86 0.22 13.16
CA ASN A 348 -6.93 0.01 14.13
C ASN A 348 -6.49 0.41 15.53
N VAL A 349 -7.42 0.91 16.32
CA VAL A 349 -7.25 1.14 17.74
C VAL A 349 -8.09 0.14 18.50
N THR A 350 -7.44 -0.66 19.34
CA THR A 350 -8.07 -1.70 20.14
C THR A 350 -7.99 -1.38 21.63
N ALA A 351 -8.88 -2.01 22.42
CA ALA A 351 -8.88 -1.85 23.87
C ALA A 351 -7.62 -2.47 24.50
N GLU A 352 -7.21 -3.62 23.99
CA GLU A 352 -6.08 -4.42 24.46
C GLU A 352 -5.19 -4.84 23.29
N ALA A 353 -4.02 -5.39 23.60
CA ALA A 353 -3.14 -5.99 22.62
C ALA A 353 -3.84 -7.10 21.84
N VAL A 354 -3.87 -6.96 20.52
CA VAL A 354 -4.29 -8.06 19.64
C VAL A 354 -3.14 -9.08 19.64
N PRO A 355 -3.41 -10.37 19.94
CA PRO A 355 -2.38 -11.40 19.85
C PRO A 355 -1.74 -11.38 18.47
N LYS A 356 -0.40 -11.33 18.40
CA LYS A 356 0.31 -11.46 17.13
C LYS A 356 -0.11 -12.78 16.49
N ARG A 357 -0.39 -12.76 15.18
CA ARG A 357 -0.62 -14.01 14.45
C ARG A 357 0.66 -14.85 14.48
N ALA A 358 0.49 -16.16 14.31
CA ALA A 358 1.63 -17.03 14.05
C ALA A 358 2.33 -16.59 12.74
N PRO A 359 3.67 -16.63 12.70
CA PRO A 359 4.40 -16.36 11.48
C PRO A 359 4.10 -17.44 10.43
N THR A 360 4.13 -17.03 9.16
CA THR A 360 4.11 -17.94 8.02
C THR A 360 5.45 -18.64 7.86
N LEU A 361 5.49 -19.71 7.08
CA LEU A 361 6.76 -20.37 6.76
C LEU A 361 7.72 -19.41 6.04
N GLY A 362 7.19 -18.55 5.16
CA GLY A 362 7.99 -17.56 4.45
C GLY A 362 8.66 -16.55 5.37
N GLU A 363 7.93 -16.04 6.37
CA GLU A 363 8.50 -15.14 7.38
C GLU A 363 9.59 -15.84 8.19
N ILE A 364 9.37 -17.10 8.60
CA ILE A 364 10.41 -17.86 9.31
C ILE A 364 11.67 -18.03 8.43
N VAL A 365 11.50 -18.35 7.15
CA VAL A 365 12.62 -18.49 6.21
C VAL A 365 13.37 -17.16 6.05
N ASN A 366 12.64 -16.06 5.88
CA ASN A 366 13.22 -14.73 5.69
C ASN A 366 13.90 -14.18 6.95
N ASP A 367 13.21 -14.22 8.09
CA ASP A 367 13.68 -13.66 9.38
C ASP A 367 14.95 -14.36 9.88
N ASN A 368 15.18 -15.61 9.44
CA ASN A 368 16.40 -16.36 9.73
C ASN A 368 17.44 -16.29 8.59
N GLY A 369 17.21 -15.48 7.54
CA GLY A 369 18.19 -15.22 6.48
C GLY A 369 18.32 -16.30 5.42
N TRP A 370 17.32 -17.18 5.27
CA TRP A 370 17.39 -18.36 4.41
C TRP A 370 16.74 -18.22 3.03
N GLU A 371 16.33 -17.02 2.63
CA GLU A 371 15.74 -16.81 1.29
C GLU A 371 16.69 -17.22 0.16
N SER A 372 18.00 -17.06 0.38
CA SER A 372 19.06 -17.48 -0.53
C SER A 372 19.12 -18.99 -0.77
N LEU A 373 18.40 -19.82 -0.01
CA LEU A 373 18.28 -21.27 -0.26
C LEU A 373 17.24 -21.61 -1.33
N LEU A 374 16.31 -20.71 -1.63
CA LEU A 374 15.28 -20.92 -2.64
C LEU A 374 15.89 -20.93 -4.04
N GLY A 375 15.56 -21.95 -4.83
CA GLY A 375 16.08 -22.15 -6.18
C GLY A 375 16.56 -23.58 -6.45
N ASP A 376 17.26 -23.72 -7.56
CA ASP A 376 17.82 -25.00 -8.03
C ASP A 376 19.32 -25.07 -7.74
N TRP A 377 19.73 -26.20 -7.17
CA TRP A 377 21.09 -26.48 -6.78
C TRP A 377 21.57 -27.75 -7.47
N VAL A 378 22.78 -27.73 -8.00
CA VAL A 378 23.39 -28.89 -8.68
C VAL A 378 24.69 -29.28 -7.99
N ASP A 379 24.89 -30.59 -7.83
CA ASP A 379 26.15 -31.12 -7.30
C ASP A 379 27.30 -30.89 -8.29
N VAL A 380 28.38 -30.28 -7.77
CA VAL A 380 29.60 -29.95 -8.51
C VAL A 380 30.30 -31.21 -9.01
N SER A 381 30.28 -32.28 -8.23
CA SER A 381 31.05 -33.51 -8.51
C SER A 381 30.43 -34.35 -9.62
N THR A 382 29.10 -34.38 -9.69
CA THR A 382 28.35 -35.17 -10.69
C THR A 382 27.89 -34.37 -11.90
N ARG A 383 28.21 -33.07 -11.98
CA ARG A 383 27.76 -32.17 -13.06
C ARG A 383 26.23 -32.19 -13.25
N GLY A 384 25.48 -32.28 -12.15
CA GLY A 384 24.02 -32.21 -12.13
C GLY A 384 23.26 -33.54 -12.23
N GLU A 385 23.90 -34.69 -11.98
CA GLU A 385 23.14 -35.94 -11.77
C GLU A 385 22.37 -35.92 -10.43
N PHE A 386 22.92 -35.25 -9.40
CA PHE A 386 22.21 -34.92 -8.18
C PHE A 386 21.80 -33.44 -8.19
N GLN A 387 20.50 -33.19 -8.02
CA GLN A 387 19.93 -31.84 -7.97
C GLN A 387 18.99 -31.71 -6.78
N VAL A 388 19.02 -30.56 -6.11
CA VAL A 388 18.08 -30.19 -5.04
C VAL A 388 17.38 -28.92 -5.48
N SER A 389 16.06 -28.93 -5.46
CA SER A 389 15.25 -27.73 -5.72
C SER A 389 14.40 -27.43 -4.50
N LEU A 390 14.40 -26.16 -4.08
CA LEU A 390 13.54 -25.64 -3.03
C LEU A 390 12.70 -24.51 -3.62
N SER A 391 11.39 -24.72 -3.75
CA SER A 391 10.51 -23.74 -4.40
C SER A 391 9.16 -23.62 -3.72
N TRP A 392 8.59 -22.42 -3.71
CA TRP A 392 7.23 -22.20 -3.22
C TRP A 392 6.21 -22.84 -4.16
N LYS A 393 5.39 -23.76 -3.64
CA LYS A 393 4.14 -24.19 -4.32
C LYS A 393 2.96 -23.33 -3.94
N ILE A 394 2.95 -22.85 -2.70
CA ILE A 394 2.07 -21.78 -2.23
C ILE A 394 2.97 -20.79 -1.52
N LYS A 395 3.17 -19.59 -2.11
CA LYS A 395 4.09 -18.55 -1.60
C LYS A 395 3.88 -18.34 -0.10
N ASN A 396 4.97 -18.37 0.67
CA ASN A 396 5.06 -18.23 2.12
C ASN A 396 4.40 -19.33 2.97
N GLN A 397 3.71 -20.32 2.38
CA GLN A 397 2.92 -21.33 3.13
C GLN A 397 3.42 -22.76 2.93
N LEU A 398 3.77 -23.11 1.68
CA LEU A 398 4.14 -24.47 1.29
C LEU A 398 5.35 -24.43 0.39
N LEU A 399 6.48 -24.92 0.89
CA LEU A 399 7.65 -25.23 0.10
C LEU A 399 7.52 -26.66 -0.45
N GLU A 400 7.86 -26.83 -1.71
CA GLU A 400 8.27 -28.13 -2.24
C GLU A 400 9.78 -28.21 -2.20
N MET A 401 10.27 -29.30 -1.61
CA MET A 401 11.63 -29.75 -1.79
C MET A 401 11.60 -30.93 -2.76
N SER A 402 12.44 -30.89 -3.78
CA SER A 402 12.71 -32.06 -4.61
C SER A 402 14.19 -32.36 -4.64
N PHE A 403 14.53 -33.65 -4.63
CA PHE A 403 15.88 -34.12 -4.88
C PHE A 403 15.84 -35.18 -5.96
N SER A 404 16.58 -34.92 -7.04
CA SER A 404 16.61 -35.75 -8.24
C SER A 404 17.91 -36.53 -8.32
N GLU A 405 17.78 -37.83 -8.55
CA GLU A 405 18.86 -38.78 -8.81
C GLU A 405 18.54 -39.59 -10.09
N GLN A 406 19.45 -40.47 -10.53
CA GLN A 406 19.21 -41.35 -11.70
C GLN A 406 17.93 -42.19 -11.59
N ALA A 407 17.49 -42.53 -10.37
CA ALA A 407 16.28 -43.31 -10.12
C ALA A 407 14.97 -42.49 -10.18
N GLY A 408 15.05 -41.17 -10.34
CA GLY A 408 13.92 -40.23 -10.36
C GLY A 408 13.96 -39.24 -9.20
N ALA A 409 12.92 -38.39 -9.12
CA ALA A 409 12.83 -37.33 -8.12
C ALA A 409 12.05 -37.78 -6.89
N THR A 410 12.63 -37.55 -5.70
CA THR A 410 11.86 -37.53 -4.46
C THR A 410 11.24 -36.15 -4.30
N ILE A 411 9.98 -36.11 -3.93
CA ILE A 411 9.21 -34.87 -3.77
C ILE A 411 8.68 -34.80 -2.35
N ALA A 412 8.82 -33.65 -1.71
CA ALA A 412 8.37 -33.41 -0.35
C ALA A 412 7.69 -32.06 -0.19
N SER A 413 6.63 -32.03 0.60
CA SER A 413 6.01 -30.82 1.13
C SER A 413 6.65 -30.42 2.44
N ILE A 414 6.93 -29.13 2.60
CA ILE A 414 7.35 -28.51 3.86
C ILE A 414 6.36 -27.39 4.19
N ASN A 415 5.70 -27.49 5.35
CA ASN A 415 4.69 -26.53 5.81
C ASN A 415 4.66 -26.48 7.34
N ILE A 416 4.05 -25.44 7.91
CA ILE A 416 3.78 -25.38 9.35
C ILE A 416 2.57 -26.27 9.65
N ASN A 417 2.69 -27.14 10.66
CA ASN A 417 1.56 -27.86 11.23
C ASN A 417 0.72 -26.89 12.07
N PRO A 418 -0.55 -26.63 11.72
CA PRO A 418 -1.36 -25.62 12.41
C PRO A 418 -1.68 -25.98 13.88
N SER A 419 -1.55 -27.25 14.27
CA SER A 419 -1.81 -27.70 15.64
C SER A 419 -0.60 -27.62 16.55
N SER A 420 0.60 -27.93 16.04
CA SER A 420 1.83 -27.93 16.85
C SER A 420 2.70 -26.68 16.63
N GLY A 421 2.53 -25.96 15.52
CA GLY A 421 3.42 -24.88 15.09
C GLY A 421 4.76 -25.37 14.52
N GLU A 422 5.02 -26.68 14.49
CA GLU A 422 6.25 -27.25 13.96
C GLU A 422 6.27 -27.19 12.42
N ILE A 423 7.45 -26.99 11.85
CA ILE A 423 7.65 -27.06 10.40
C ILE A 423 7.83 -28.52 10.03
N VAL A 424 6.82 -29.12 9.41
CA VAL A 424 6.79 -30.55 9.08
C VAL A 424 7.21 -30.80 7.64
N HIS A 425 7.85 -31.94 7.42
CA HIS A 425 8.22 -32.47 6.11
C HIS A 425 7.43 -33.76 5.87
N ALA A 426 6.84 -33.90 4.69
CA ALA A 426 6.29 -35.17 4.22
C ALA A 426 6.64 -35.37 2.74
N GLY A 427 7.33 -36.46 2.42
CA GLY A 427 7.78 -36.74 1.06
C GLY A 427 7.71 -38.20 0.68
N ILE A 428 7.77 -38.46 -0.61
CA ILE A 428 7.79 -39.80 -1.19
C ILE A 428 8.79 -39.88 -2.33
N ASN A 429 9.56 -40.96 -2.38
CA ASN A 429 10.52 -41.21 -3.44
C ASN A 429 9.90 -42.05 -4.59
N PRO A 430 10.57 -42.18 -5.74
CA PRO A 430 10.06 -42.94 -6.90
C PRO A 430 9.79 -44.42 -6.63
N LEU A 431 10.41 -44.98 -5.58
CA LEU A 431 10.24 -46.38 -5.18
C LEU A 431 9.08 -46.56 -4.19
N GLY A 432 8.46 -45.48 -3.71
CA GLY A 432 7.37 -45.51 -2.73
C GLY A 432 7.81 -45.45 -1.27
N ALA A 433 9.09 -45.16 -0.99
CA ALA A 433 9.54 -44.91 0.38
C ALA A 433 9.03 -43.55 0.86
N SER A 434 8.48 -43.51 2.07
CA SER A 434 8.00 -42.27 2.68
C SER A 434 9.08 -41.64 3.56
N ILE A 435 9.13 -40.32 3.59
CA ILE A 435 10.04 -39.53 4.42
C ILE A 435 9.20 -38.54 5.23
N THR A 436 9.36 -38.55 6.55
CA THR A 436 8.62 -37.67 7.46
C THR A 436 9.53 -37.15 8.56
N GLY A 437 9.28 -35.93 9.02
CA GLY A 437 10.03 -35.33 10.13
C GLY A 437 9.76 -33.84 10.26
N THR A 438 10.65 -33.14 10.94
CA THR A 438 10.53 -31.71 11.19
C THR A 438 11.79 -30.95 10.75
N TRP A 439 11.59 -29.68 10.42
CA TRP A 439 12.66 -28.73 10.14
C TRP A 439 12.81 -27.73 11.28
N ASP A 440 14.05 -27.37 11.56
CA ASP A 440 14.44 -26.23 12.37
C ASP A 440 15.17 -25.22 11.48
N PHE A 441 14.52 -24.09 11.23
CA PHE A 441 15.05 -22.97 10.46
C PHE A 441 15.74 -21.92 11.36
N ALA A 442 15.76 -22.11 12.68
CA ALA A 442 16.44 -21.20 13.61
C ALA A 442 17.93 -21.55 13.81
N VAL A 443 18.40 -22.64 13.20
CA VAL A 443 19.80 -23.09 13.30
C VAL A 443 20.72 -22.13 12.55
N GLU A 444 21.67 -21.51 13.25
CA GLU A 444 22.56 -20.47 12.73
C GLU A 444 23.44 -20.96 11.55
N GLU A 445 23.86 -22.22 11.53
CA GLU A 445 24.66 -22.75 10.41
C GLU A 445 23.81 -23.11 9.19
N GLY A 446 22.49 -23.08 9.31
CA GLY A 446 21.54 -23.33 8.23
C GLY A 446 20.48 -24.39 8.57
N PRO A 447 19.34 -24.38 7.85
CA PRO A 447 18.17 -25.17 8.20
C PRO A 447 18.46 -26.66 8.31
N LYS A 448 17.95 -27.26 9.39
CA LYS A 448 18.18 -28.66 9.71
C LYS A 448 16.88 -29.44 9.75
N PHE A 449 16.86 -30.57 9.06
CA PHE A 449 15.80 -31.56 9.11
C PHE A 449 16.22 -32.75 9.96
N ASP A 450 15.33 -33.21 10.83
CA ASP A 450 15.45 -34.47 11.53
C ASP A 450 14.18 -35.29 11.35
N GLY A 451 14.34 -36.53 10.88
CA GLY A 451 13.19 -37.37 10.56
C GLY A 451 13.53 -38.84 10.37
N LYS A 452 12.61 -39.53 9.72
CA LYS A 452 12.71 -40.94 9.38
C LYS A 452 12.24 -41.21 7.97
N PHE A 453 12.76 -42.29 7.40
CA PHE A 453 12.24 -42.89 6.18
C PHE A 453 11.64 -44.26 6.49
N ILE A 454 10.66 -44.67 5.68
CA ILE A 454 10.07 -46.02 5.69
C ILE A 454 10.14 -46.54 4.27
N SER A 455 10.89 -47.63 4.05
CA SER A 455 11.00 -48.27 2.74
C SER A 455 9.68 -48.92 2.30
N PRO A 456 9.52 -49.25 1.01
CA PRO A 456 8.34 -49.99 0.53
C PRO A 456 8.14 -51.35 1.22
N GLU A 457 9.22 -51.96 1.70
CA GLU A 457 9.24 -53.21 2.46
C GLU A 457 8.96 -53.00 3.96
N GLY A 458 8.72 -51.75 4.39
CA GLY A 458 8.41 -51.40 5.78
C GLY A 458 9.64 -51.23 6.67
N VAL A 459 10.85 -51.14 6.11
CA VAL A 459 12.07 -50.90 6.90
C VAL A 459 12.14 -49.43 7.30
N GLU A 460 12.17 -49.16 8.61
CA GLU A 460 12.34 -47.81 9.14
C GLU A 460 13.82 -47.47 9.33
N GLY A 461 14.20 -46.22 9.02
CA GLY A 461 15.53 -45.68 9.31
C GLY A 461 15.48 -44.19 9.63
N LYS A 462 16.53 -43.67 10.26
CA LYS A 462 16.66 -42.23 10.55
C LYS A 462 17.26 -41.49 9.37
N LEU A 463 16.81 -40.26 9.16
CA LEU A 463 17.35 -39.34 8.17
C LEU A 463 17.55 -37.97 8.81
N SER A 464 18.70 -37.36 8.54
CA SER A 464 18.98 -35.98 8.91
C SER A 464 19.53 -35.27 7.68
N ILE A 465 19.05 -34.04 7.45
CA ILE A 465 19.52 -33.17 6.37
C ILE A 465 19.91 -31.83 6.98
N GLN A 466 20.97 -31.21 6.50
CA GLN A 466 21.29 -29.82 6.84
C GLN A 466 21.72 -29.07 5.57
N MET A 467 21.12 -27.91 5.35
CA MET A 467 21.43 -27.03 4.23
C MET A 467 22.28 -25.87 4.75
N VAL A 468 23.58 -25.86 4.44
CA VAL A 468 24.53 -24.86 4.96
C VAL A 468 24.97 -23.94 3.80
N PRO A 469 24.42 -22.73 3.66
CA PRO A 469 24.88 -21.76 2.67
C PRO A 469 26.38 -21.48 2.78
N GLN A 470 27.01 -21.20 1.65
CA GLN A 470 28.42 -20.85 1.54
C GLN A 470 28.56 -19.58 0.68
N GLU A 471 29.75 -18.98 0.65
CA GLU A 471 30.04 -17.85 -0.23
C GLU A 471 29.87 -18.21 -1.72
N ASN A 472 29.62 -17.19 -2.56
CA ASN A 472 29.52 -17.30 -4.03
C ASN A 472 28.41 -18.25 -4.51
N ASP A 473 27.20 -18.15 -3.94
CA ASP A 473 26.03 -18.96 -4.32
C ASP A 473 26.32 -20.48 -4.29
N ALA A 474 27.08 -20.92 -3.29
CA ALA A 474 27.35 -22.32 -3.02
C ALA A 474 26.56 -22.81 -1.79
N LEU A 475 26.30 -24.11 -1.75
CA LEU A 475 25.57 -24.78 -0.68
C LEU A 475 26.29 -26.07 -0.32
N LEU A 476 26.56 -26.27 0.97
CA LEU A 476 26.96 -27.57 1.50
C LEU A 476 25.70 -28.31 1.97
N PHE A 477 25.28 -29.30 1.18
CA PHE A 477 24.12 -30.14 1.48
C PHE A 477 24.58 -31.40 2.22
N LYS A 478 24.29 -31.45 3.53
CA LYS A 478 24.61 -32.61 4.37
C LYS A 478 23.39 -33.51 4.42
N ILE A 479 23.55 -34.79 4.09
CA ILE A 479 22.48 -35.79 4.16
C ILE A 479 23.01 -37.08 4.74
N ALA A 480 22.41 -37.52 5.85
CA ALA A 480 22.90 -38.64 6.66
C ALA A 480 24.41 -38.50 7.00
N GLN A 481 25.27 -39.32 6.40
CA GLN A 481 26.73 -39.28 6.60
C GLN A 481 27.49 -38.64 5.42
N SER A 482 26.77 -38.14 4.41
CA SER A 482 27.33 -37.58 3.18
C SER A 482 27.30 -36.06 3.21
N ASN A 483 28.35 -35.45 2.64
CA ASN A 483 28.47 -34.01 2.43
C ASN A 483 28.60 -33.75 0.93
N ILE A 484 27.65 -33.00 0.37
CA ILE A 484 27.58 -32.74 -1.08
C ILE A 484 27.78 -31.24 -1.30
N SER A 485 28.79 -30.89 -2.10
CA SER A 485 29.03 -29.49 -2.49
C SER A 485 28.17 -29.15 -3.70
N MET A 486 27.30 -28.16 -3.55
CA MET A 486 26.35 -27.73 -4.57
C MET A 486 26.59 -26.29 -4.97
N ILE A 487 26.27 -25.98 -6.21
CA ILE A 487 26.26 -24.62 -6.76
C ILE A 487 24.87 -24.32 -7.32
N ARG A 488 24.47 -23.04 -7.26
CA ARG A 488 23.23 -22.58 -7.87
C ARG A 488 23.27 -22.78 -9.39
N LYS A 489 22.16 -23.27 -9.95
CA LYS A 489 22.02 -23.60 -11.37
C LYS A 489 21.81 -22.37 -12.26
#